data_AF-A0A963PPI3-F1
#
_entry.id   AF-A0A963PPI3-F1
#
_cell.length_a   1.000
_cell.length_b   1.000
_cell.length_c   1.000
_cell.angle_alpha   90.00
_cell.angle_beta   90.00
_cell.angle_gamma   90.00
#
_symmetry.space_group_name_H-M   'P 1'
#
loop_
_entity.id
_entity.type
_entity.pdbx_description
1 polymer ?
#
loop_
_entity_poly.entity_id
_entity_poly.type
_entity_poly.pdbx_seq_one_letter_code
_entity_poly.pdbx_strand_id
1 'polypeptide(L)'
;MRRAGPAALAAALGAALLVACTTAPKPPPVPEPTPMPPRTEAPLPVPGDLSDTAPLPPPVVRGHSRWVPVRWAELPGFEQDNTTEAWNAWIKSCERPGPTFAPLCSEVRRLSLATPEEQRAWMRTRLRPYRVEPVSGPPGDGLLTSYFEPMYDATRQPQGPFAVPIYRPPRTLGQRKPWYTRQEMDTLPEARAQLQGQEIAWL
;
A
#
# COMPACT_ATOMS: atom_id res chain seq x y z
N MET A 1 33.76 51.82 57.84
CA MET A 1 33.17 53.15 57.58
C MET A 1 33.03 53.31 56.09
N ARG A 2 31.79 53.25 55.58
CA ARG A 2 31.04 54.35 54.89
C ARG A 2 31.42 54.47 53.41
N ARG A 3 30.52 54.62 52.45
CA ARG A 3 29.05 54.67 52.36
C ARG A 3 28.74 54.65 50.85
N ALA A 4 27.72 53.90 50.42
CA ALA A 4 26.48 54.40 49.81
C ALA A 4 26.62 55.11 48.45
N GLY A 5 25.88 54.62 47.44
CA GLY A 5 25.63 55.32 46.19
C GLY A 5 24.76 56.58 46.38
N PRO A 6 24.45 57.27 45.26
CA PRO A 6 23.04 57.33 44.89
C PRO A 6 22.79 57.23 43.38
N ALA A 7 21.52 56.94 43.10
CA ALA A 7 20.93 56.80 41.79
C ALA A 7 20.46 58.13 41.19
N ALA A 8 20.31 58.08 39.86
CA ALA A 8 19.13 58.52 39.10
C ALA A 8 19.14 59.87 38.35
N LEU A 9 18.45 59.80 37.19
CA LEU A 9 17.94 60.83 36.29
C LEU A 9 18.98 61.59 35.44
N ALA A 10 18.80 61.86 34.15
CA ALA A 10 17.77 61.58 33.17
C ALA A 10 18.29 62.10 31.80
N ALA A 11 17.44 61.92 30.78
CA ALA A 11 17.35 62.66 29.53
C ALA A 11 18.04 62.07 28.30
N ALA A 12 17.15 61.72 27.38
CA ALA A 12 17.33 61.22 26.03
C ALA A 12 18.20 62.11 25.14
N LEU A 13 18.85 61.50 24.13
CA LEU A 13 18.86 61.93 22.73
C LEU A 13 19.74 60.95 21.95
N GLY A 14 19.24 60.39 20.84
CA GLY A 14 20.08 59.56 19.95
C GLY A 14 19.30 58.51 19.19
N ALA A 15 18.25 58.92 18.49
CA ALA A 15 17.62 58.10 17.47
C ALA A 15 18.61 57.86 16.32
N ALA A 16 18.44 56.69 15.71
CA ALA A 16 18.95 56.29 14.40
C ALA A 16 20.47 56.02 14.30
N LEU A 17 20.82 54.75 14.15
CA LEU A 17 21.67 54.27 13.06
C LEU A 17 21.46 52.76 12.86
N LEU A 18 20.46 52.48 12.03
CA LEU A 18 20.45 51.47 10.97
C LEU A 18 20.76 50.01 11.36
N VAL A 19 19.65 49.31 11.62
CA VAL A 19 19.37 47.92 11.26
C VAL A 19 20.08 47.57 9.93
N ALA A 20 21.15 46.78 10.01
CA ALA A 20 21.74 46.15 8.85
C ALA A 20 20.79 45.06 8.36
N CYS A 21 20.06 45.38 7.30
CA CYS A 21 19.14 44.49 6.61
C CYS A 21 19.86 43.25 6.08
N THR A 22 19.45 42.10 6.59
CA THR A 22 19.66 40.78 6.00
C THR A 22 18.99 40.74 4.62
N THR A 23 19.78 40.84 3.55
CA THR A 23 19.30 40.54 2.20
C THR A 23 19.91 39.22 1.76
N ALA A 24 19.12 38.15 1.86
CA ALA A 24 19.45 36.88 1.23
C ALA A 24 19.27 37.01 -0.29
N PRO A 25 20.15 36.42 -1.12
CA PRO A 25 19.96 36.37 -2.57
C PRO A 25 18.63 35.71 -2.91
N LYS A 26 17.85 36.34 -3.80
CA LYS A 26 16.60 35.79 -4.32
C LYS A 26 16.90 34.44 -5.01
N PRO A 27 16.30 33.31 -4.58
CA PRO A 27 16.44 32.06 -5.29
C PRO A 27 15.92 32.21 -6.73
N PRO A 28 16.50 31.49 -7.71
CA PRO A 28 16.04 31.55 -9.09
C PRO A 28 14.55 31.21 -9.15
N PRO A 29 13.79 31.82 -10.09
CA PRO A 29 12.37 31.52 -10.25
C PRO A 29 12.21 30.02 -10.48
N VAL A 30 11.46 29.37 -9.59
CA VAL A 30 10.98 28.01 -9.79
C VAL A 30 10.09 28.07 -11.04
N PRO A 31 10.34 27.25 -12.08
CA PRO A 31 9.45 27.20 -13.22
C PRO A 31 8.04 26.91 -12.71
N GLU A 32 7.08 27.79 -13.03
CA GLU A 32 5.68 27.56 -12.72
C GLU A 32 5.29 26.19 -13.30
N PRO A 33 4.65 25.32 -12.51
CA PRO A 33 4.11 24.09 -13.07
C PRO A 33 3.12 24.51 -14.16
N THR A 34 3.46 24.18 -15.40
CA THR A 34 2.54 24.30 -16.53
C THR A 34 1.18 23.75 -16.09
N PRO A 35 0.08 24.50 -16.25
CA PRO A 35 -1.25 23.98 -15.96
C PRO A 35 -1.40 22.71 -16.80
N MET A 36 -1.39 21.55 -16.13
CA MET A 36 -1.78 20.33 -16.81
C MET A 36 -3.21 20.57 -17.29
N PRO A 37 -3.52 20.32 -18.58
CA PRO A 37 -4.89 20.38 -19.02
C PRO A 37 -5.72 19.48 -18.08
N PRO A 38 -6.96 19.87 -17.71
CA PRO A 38 -7.83 18.98 -16.97
C PRO A 38 -7.82 17.65 -17.72
N ARG A 39 -7.38 16.59 -17.04
CA ARG A 39 -7.49 15.25 -17.58
C ARG A 39 -8.98 14.97 -17.67
N THR A 40 -9.57 15.27 -18.83
CA THR A 40 -10.86 14.73 -19.21
C THR A 40 -10.60 13.24 -19.34
N GLU A 41 -10.84 12.53 -18.25
CA GLU A 41 -10.80 11.08 -18.20
C GLU A 41 -11.81 10.62 -19.26
N ALA A 42 -11.31 10.10 -20.38
CA ALA A 42 -12.17 9.60 -21.44
C ALA A 42 -13.08 8.55 -20.81
N PRO A 43 -14.41 8.58 -21.07
CA PRO A 43 -15.30 7.56 -20.57
C PRO A 43 -14.74 6.20 -20.95
N LEU A 44 -14.63 5.32 -19.96
CA LEU A 44 -14.24 3.95 -20.25
C LEU A 44 -15.18 3.39 -21.31
N PRO A 45 -14.66 2.58 -22.25
CA PRO A 45 -15.53 1.87 -23.16
C PRO A 45 -16.56 1.14 -22.31
N VAL A 46 -17.83 1.47 -22.53
CA VAL A 46 -18.93 0.79 -21.87
C VAL A 46 -18.77 -0.68 -22.25
N PRO A 47 -18.56 -1.58 -21.28
CA PRO A 47 -18.55 -2.99 -21.60
C PRO A 47 -19.86 -3.30 -22.34
N GLY A 48 -19.80 -4.01 -23.47
CA GLY A 48 -21.03 -4.48 -24.13
C GLY A 48 -21.92 -5.22 -23.14
N ASP A 49 -23.21 -5.41 -23.46
CA ASP A 49 -24.23 -5.89 -22.50
C ASP A 49 -23.68 -6.95 -21.51
N LEU A 50 -23.53 -6.53 -20.25
CA LEU A 50 -23.09 -7.35 -19.12
C LEU A 50 -24.28 -7.93 -18.34
N SER A 51 -25.50 -7.74 -18.85
CA SER A 51 -26.70 -8.35 -18.29
C SER A 51 -26.56 -9.87 -18.22
N ASP A 52 -27.18 -10.45 -17.21
CA ASP A 52 -27.32 -11.89 -17.05
C ASP A 52 -28.12 -12.55 -18.19
N THR A 53 -28.69 -11.79 -19.12
CA THR A 53 -29.37 -12.32 -20.32
C THR A 53 -28.50 -12.28 -21.57
N ALA A 54 -27.38 -11.56 -21.56
CA ALA A 54 -26.55 -11.39 -22.75
C ALA A 54 -25.80 -12.68 -23.14
N PRO A 55 -25.42 -12.86 -24.42
CA PRO A 55 -24.50 -13.91 -24.83
C PRO A 55 -23.16 -13.80 -24.09
N LEU A 56 -22.62 -14.94 -23.63
CA LEU A 56 -21.31 -15.00 -22.98
C LEU A 56 -20.20 -15.15 -24.05
N PRO A 57 -19.04 -14.48 -23.90
CA PRO A 57 -17.90 -14.68 -24.77
C PRO A 57 -17.34 -16.10 -24.64
N PRO A 58 -16.45 -16.54 -25.55
CA PRO A 58 -15.76 -17.81 -25.37
C PRO A 58 -14.83 -17.77 -24.13
N PRO A 59 -14.57 -18.93 -23.50
CA PRO A 59 -13.56 -19.06 -22.47
C PRO A 59 -12.18 -18.61 -22.95
N VAL A 60 -11.38 -18.04 -22.04
CA VAL A 60 -10.01 -17.61 -22.32
C VAL A 60 -9.01 -18.39 -21.50
N VAL A 61 -7.83 -18.66 -22.06
CA VAL A 61 -6.72 -19.32 -21.34
C VAL A 61 -5.76 -18.25 -20.84
N ARG A 62 -5.43 -18.28 -19.54
CA ARG A 62 -4.47 -17.39 -18.90
C ARG A 62 -3.52 -18.21 -18.02
N GLY A 63 -2.24 -18.25 -18.36
CA GLY A 63 -1.27 -19.09 -17.66
C GLY A 63 -1.69 -20.55 -17.67
N HIS A 64 -1.76 -21.18 -16.49
CA HIS A 64 -2.20 -22.57 -16.31
C HIS A 64 -3.70 -22.71 -15.98
N SER A 65 -4.50 -21.70 -16.31
CA SER A 65 -5.93 -21.66 -15.98
C SER A 65 -6.78 -21.36 -17.21
N ARG A 66 -7.97 -21.99 -17.25
CA ARG A 66 -9.05 -21.70 -18.18
C ARG A 66 -10.11 -20.86 -17.46
N TRP A 67 -10.46 -19.72 -18.03
CA TRP A 67 -11.39 -18.76 -17.45
C TRP A 67 -12.68 -18.82 -18.26
N VAL A 68 -13.73 -19.39 -17.67
CA VAL A 68 -15.04 -19.56 -18.30
C VAL A 68 -15.93 -18.41 -17.83
N PRO A 69 -16.41 -17.51 -18.71
CA PRO A 69 -17.34 -16.47 -18.31
C PRO A 69 -18.63 -17.11 -17.78
N VAL A 70 -19.17 -16.55 -16.70
CA VAL A 70 -20.43 -16.97 -16.07
C VAL A 70 -21.33 -15.75 -15.86
N ARG A 71 -22.60 -15.97 -15.55
CA ARG A 71 -23.56 -14.93 -15.17
C ARG A 71 -23.43 -14.60 -13.68
N TRP A 72 -23.88 -13.42 -13.27
CA TRP A 72 -23.95 -13.05 -11.86
C TRP A 72 -24.93 -13.96 -11.10
N ALA A 73 -26.06 -14.31 -11.71
CA ALA A 73 -27.02 -15.27 -11.17
C ALA A 73 -26.45 -16.69 -10.95
N GLU A 74 -25.31 -17.03 -11.56
CA GLU A 74 -24.63 -18.32 -11.35
C GLU A 74 -23.66 -18.29 -10.14
N LEU A 75 -23.43 -17.14 -9.51
CA LEU A 75 -22.55 -17.02 -8.35
C LEU A 75 -23.33 -17.32 -7.05
N PRO A 76 -23.03 -18.43 -6.35
CA PRO A 76 -23.67 -18.73 -5.08
C PRO A 76 -23.33 -17.66 -4.04
N GLY A 77 -24.31 -17.18 -3.29
CA GLY A 77 -24.07 -16.22 -2.20
C GLY A 77 -23.97 -14.75 -2.63
N PHE A 78 -23.91 -14.44 -3.94
CA PHE A 78 -23.62 -13.07 -4.40
C PHE A 78 -24.64 -12.03 -3.94
N GLU A 79 -25.93 -12.37 -3.92
CA GLU A 79 -26.97 -11.45 -3.44
C GLU A 79 -26.96 -11.28 -1.91
N GLN A 80 -26.40 -12.25 -1.19
CA GLN A 80 -26.35 -12.26 0.27
C GLN A 80 -25.09 -11.59 0.83
N ASP A 81 -24.04 -11.49 0.02
CA ASP A 81 -22.75 -10.94 0.45
C ASP A 81 -22.84 -9.44 0.76
N ASN A 82 -22.16 -9.03 1.84
CA ASN A 82 -22.10 -7.63 2.26
C ASN A 82 -20.94 -6.92 1.59
N THR A 83 -21.20 -6.32 0.42
CA THR A 83 -20.16 -5.64 -0.35
C THR A 83 -19.50 -4.48 0.40
N THR A 84 -20.15 -3.91 1.43
CA THR A 84 -19.56 -2.86 2.27
C THR A 84 -18.26 -3.32 2.93
N GLU A 85 -18.22 -4.56 3.45
CA GLU A 85 -17.03 -5.13 4.10
C GLU A 85 -15.89 -5.33 3.09
N ALA A 86 -16.24 -5.78 1.88
CA ALA A 86 -15.29 -5.94 0.79
C ALA A 86 -14.79 -4.60 0.24
N TRP A 87 -15.61 -3.54 0.24
CA TRP A 87 -15.29 -2.29 -0.47
C TRP A 87 -14.02 -1.60 0.02
N ASN A 88 -13.71 -1.73 1.31
CA ASN A 88 -12.44 -1.25 1.87
C ASN A 88 -11.22 -1.90 1.20
N ALA A 89 -11.28 -3.20 0.90
CA ALA A 89 -10.23 -3.90 0.16
C ALA A 89 -10.12 -3.41 -1.30
N TRP A 90 -11.25 -3.06 -1.93
CA TRP A 90 -11.27 -2.47 -3.27
C TRP A 90 -10.61 -1.09 -3.31
N ILE A 91 -10.90 -0.23 -2.32
CA ILE A 91 -10.25 1.08 -2.18
C ILE A 91 -8.74 0.91 -1.95
N LYS A 92 -8.34 -0.03 -1.09
CA LYS A 92 -6.92 -0.33 -0.85
C LYS A 92 -6.20 -0.81 -2.12
N SER A 93 -6.85 -1.64 -2.92
CA SER A 93 -6.33 -2.06 -4.23
C SER A 93 -6.12 -0.88 -5.19
N CYS A 94 -6.89 0.20 -5.04
CA CYS A 94 -6.74 1.44 -5.81
C CYS A 94 -5.61 2.38 -5.32
N GLU A 95 -4.81 2.01 -4.32
CA GLU A 95 -3.59 2.75 -3.96
C GLU A 95 -2.43 2.43 -4.92
N ARG A 96 -2.40 1.21 -5.48
CA ARG A 96 -1.43 0.78 -6.50
C ARG A 96 -2.10 -0.14 -7.54
N PRO A 97 -3.02 0.38 -8.36
CA PRO A 97 -3.81 -0.44 -9.24
C PRO A 97 -3.00 -0.95 -10.45
N GLY A 98 -3.27 -2.18 -10.88
CA GLY A 98 -2.81 -2.70 -12.17
C GLY A 98 -3.56 -2.06 -13.36
N PRO A 99 -3.08 -2.26 -14.60
CA PRO A 99 -3.61 -1.56 -15.79
C PRO A 99 -5.09 -1.86 -16.07
N THR A 100 -5.57 -3.07 -15.75
CA THR A 100 -6.98 -3.45 -15.93
C THR A 100 -7.90 -2.71 -14.97
N PHE A 101 -7.44 -2.47 -13.74
CA PHE A 101 -8.29 -1.98 -12.65
C PHE A 101 -8.18 -0.48 -12.41
N ALA A 102 -7.02 0.11 -12.73
CA ALA A 102 -6.75 1.53 -12.57
C ALA A 102 -7.86 2.46 -13.12
N PRO A 103 -8.44 2.19 -14.31
CA PRO A 103 -9.44 3.10 -14.85
C PRO A 103 -10.77 3.09 -14.07
N LEU A 104 -11.05 2.03 -13.31
CA LEU A 104 -12.26 1.90 -12.49
C LEU A 104 -12.15 2.60 -11.13
N CYS A 105 -10.94 2.99 -10.72
CA CYS A 105 -10.68 3.45 -9.36
C CYS A 105 -11.37 4.76 -8.99
N SER A 106 -11.62 5.66 -9.95
CA SER A 106 -12.38 6.89 -9.68
C SER A 106 -13.83 6.57 -9.29
N GLU A 107 -14.44 5.57 -9.92
CA GLU A 107 -15.79 5.09 -9.62
C GLU A 107 -15.85 4.34 -8.30
N VAL A 108 -14.91 3.42 -8.06
CA VAL A 108 -14.81 2.67 -6.79
C VAL A 108 -14.72 3.63 -5.59
N ARG A 109 -13.91 4.69 -5.69
CA ARG A 109 -13.78 5.69 -4.62
C ARG A 109 -15.06 6.48 -4.38
N ARG A 110 -15.84 6.80 -5.42
CA ARG A 110 -17.13 7.49 -5.30
C ARG A 110 -18.19 6.64 -4.61
N LEU A 111 -18.12 5.32 -4.76
CA LEU A 111 -19.05 4.37 -4.16
C LEU A 111 -18.68 3.94 -2.73
N SER A 112 -17.74 4.64 -2.09
CA SER A 112 -17.27 4.31 -0.73
C SER A 112 -18.35 4.40 0.36
N LEU A 113 -19.38 5.21 0.12
CA LEU A 113 -20.54 5.38 1.00
C LEU A 113 -21.85 4.88 0.36
N ALA A 114 -21.76 4.16 -0.76
CA ALA A 114 -22.91 3.61 -1.47
C ALA A 114 -23.48 2.41 -0.72
N THR A 115 -24.76 2.08 -0.97
CA THR A 115 -25.38 0.89 -0.38
C THR A 115 -24.82 -0.39 -1.02
N PRO A 116 -24.95 -1.56 -0.37
CA PRO A 116 -24.57 -2.82 -0.99
C PRO A 116 -25.24 -3.06 -2.35
N GLU A 117 -26.48 -2.63 -2.52
CA GLU A 117 -27.23 -2.76 -3.76
C GLU A 117 -26.62 -1.91 -4.89
N GLU A 118 -26.24 -0.66 -4.59
CA GLU A 118 -25.57 0.24 -5.54
C GLU A 118 -24.19 -0.29 -5.93
N GLN A 119 -23.43 -0.82 -4.97
CA GLN A 119 -22.14 -1.46 -5.21
C GLN A 119 -22.28 -2.71 -6.09
N ARG A 120 -23.24 -3.61 -5.80
CA ARG A 120 -23.53 -4.78 -6.64
C ARG A 120 -24.02 -4.36 -8.03
N ALA A 121 -24.84 -3.31 -8.15
CA ALA A 121 -25.27 -2.79 -9.44
C ALA A 121 -24.09 -2.27 -10.26
N TRP A 122 -23.14 -1.56 -9.64
CA TRP A 122 -21.89 -1.17 -10.29
C TRP A 122 -21.07 -2.38 -10.75
N MET A 123 -20.95 -3.42 -9.91
CA MET A 123 -20.24 -4.64 -10.29
C MET A 123 -20.87 -5.29 -11.54
N ARG A 124 -22.20 -5.39 -11.60
CA ARG A 124 -22.92 -5.93 -12.77
C ARG A 124 -22.72 -5.09 -14.04
N THR A 125 -22.53 -3.78 -13.92
CA THR A 125 -22.37 -2.87 -15.07
C THR A 125 -20.94 -2.69 -15.52
N ARG A 126 -19.95 -2.97 -14.66
CA ARG A 126 -18.52 -2.79 -14.97
C ARG A 126 -17.73 -4.07 -15.11
N LEU A 127 -18.16 -5.15 -14.47
CA LEU A 127 -17.38 -6.37 -14.31
C LEU A 127 -18.12 -7.59 -14.85
N ARG A 128 -17.33 -8.57 -15.29
CA ARG A 128 -17.82 -9.87 -15.74
C ARG A 128 -17.17 -10.96 -14.88
N PRO A 129 -17.95 -11.82 -14.21
CA PRO A 129 -17.37 -12.92 -13.45
C PRO A 129 -16.89 -14.03 -14.38
N TYR A 130 -15.79 -14.66 -14.01
CA TYR A 130 -15.24 -15.83 -14.68
C TYR A 130 -15.04 -16.94 -13.65
N ARG A 131 -15.58 -18.12 -13.92
CA ARG A 131 -15.18 -19.34 -13.22
C ARG A 131 -13.79 -19.73 -13.68
N VAL A 132 -12.87 -19.93 -12.73
CA VAL A 132 -11.50 -20.32 -12.99
C VAL A 132 -11.37 -21.84 -12.84
N GLU A 133 -10.95 -22.49 -13.92
CA GLU A 133 -10.79 -23.95 -14.02
C GLU A 133 -9.32 -24.30 -14.32
N PRO A 134 -8.84 -25.50 -13.94
CA PRO A 134 -7.53 -25.98 -14.36
C PRO A 134 -7.49 -26.14 -15.90
N VAL A 135 -6.33 -25.90 -16.51
CA VAL A 135 -6.15 -26.06 -17.97
C VAL A 135 -6.23 -27.54 -18.42
N SER A 136 -5.90 -28.47 -17.51
CA SER A 136 -5.89 -29.91 -17.75
C SER A 136 -6.45 -30.65 -16.54
N GLY A 137 -7.16 -31.74 -16.79
CA GLY A 137 -7.88 -32.48 -15.76
C GLY A 137 -9.35 -32.05 -15.67
N PRO A 138 -10.18 -32.81 -14.95
CA PRO A 138 -11.59 -32.46 -14.78
C PRO A 138 -11.73 -31.17 -13.97
N PRO A 139 -12.76 -30.34 -14.23
CA PRO A 139 -13.19 -29.31 -13.29
C PRO A 139 -13.47 -29.96 -11.93
N GLY A 140 -13.05 -29.33 -10.85
CA GLY A 140 -13.22 -29.85 -9.50
C GLY A 140 -13.21 -28.73 -8.47
N ASP A 141 -13.50 -29.10 -7.22
CA ASP A 141 -13.50 -28.19 -6.10
C ASP A 141 -12.12 -27.56 -5.89
N GLY A 142 -12.11 -26.27 -5.55
CA GLY A 142 -10.91 -25.57 -5.10
C GLY A 142 -10.61 -25.86 -3.63
N LEU A 143 -9.35 -25.71 -3.23
CA LEU A 143 -8.95 -25.72 -1.83
C LEU A 143 -8.84 -24.28 -1.32
N LEU A 144 -9.72 -23.90 -0.39
CA LEU A 144 -9.61 -22.65 0.34
C LEU A 144 -8.83 -22.89 1.65
N THR A 145 -7.70 -22.22 1.79
CA THR A 145 -6.93 -22.17 3.05
C THR A 145 -6.94 -20.75 3.61
N SER A 146 -6.56 -20.61 4.88
CA SER A 146 -6.40 -19.32 5.54
C SER A 146 -4.98 -19.14 6.08
N TYR A 147 -4.59 -17.88 6.26
CA TYR A 147 -3.39 -17.47 6.98
C TYR A 147 -3.74 -16.26 7.85
N PHE A 148 -2.87 -15.92 8.79
CA PHE A 148 -3.03 -14.74 9.65
C PHE A 148 -1.67 -14.06 9.84
N GLU A 149 -1.70 -12.83 10.35
CA GLU A 149 -0.51 -12.10 10.76
C GLU A 149 -0.25 -12.33 12.26
N PRO A 150 0.82 -13.05 12.65
CA PRO A 150 1.11 -13.27 14.05
C PRO A 150 1.62 -11.99 14.72
N MET A 151 1.18 -11.77 15.96
CA MET A 151 1.64 -10.65 16.78
C MET A 151 2.59 -11.17 17.86
N TYR A 152 3.75 -10.52 17.99
CA TYR A 152 4.77 -10.85 18.98
C TYR A 152 5.16 -9.60 19.78
N ASP A 153 5.34 -9.76 21.08
CA ASP A 153 6.05 -8.78 21.89
C ASP A 153 7.55 -8.85 21.56
N ALA A 154 8.20 -7.70 21.47
CA ALA A 154 9.61 -7.63 21.08
C ALA A 154 10.31 -6.39 21.66
N THR A 155 11.62 -6.48 21.85
CA THR A 155 12.47 -5.36 22.27
C THR A 155 13.42 -4.92 21.17
N ARG A 156 13.94 -3.68 21.29
CA ARG A 156 14.95 -3.09 20.40
C ARG A 156 16.39 -3.46 20.77
N GLN A 157 16.60 -4.13 21.89
CA GLN A 157 17.88 -4.64 22.36
C GLN A 157 17.61 -5.93 23.14
N PRO A 158 18.52 -6.91 23.14
CA PRO A 158 18.30 -8.16 23.83
C PRO A 158 18.16 -7.91 25.34
N GLN A 159 17.07 -8.38 25.95
CA GLN A 159 16.81 -8.19 27.38
C GLN A 159 15.90 -9.27 27.95
N GLY A 160 16.33 -9.89 29.06
CA GLY A 160 15.51 -10.89 29.77
C GLY A 160 15.09 -12.03 28.84
N PRO A 161 13.79 -12.29 28.65
CA PRO A 161 13.31 -13.33 27.75
C PRO A 161 13.50 -13.01 26.26
N PHE A 162 13.68 -11.73 25.89
CA PHE A 162 13.83 -11.29 24.51
C PHE A 162 15.28 -11.51 24.03
N ALA A 163 15.58 -12.75 23.64
CA ALA A 163 16.93 -13.19 23.30
C ALA A 163 17.06 -13.68 21.85
N VAL A 164 15.96 -13.87 21.13
CA VAL A 164 15.97 -14.42 19.77
C VAL A 164 15.84 -13.28 18.74
N PRO A 165 16.90 -12.96 17.99
CA PRO A 165 16.87 -11.85 17.04
C PRO A 165 16.04 -12.15 15.79
N ILE A 166 15.31 -11.14 15.33
CA ILE A 166 14.78 -11.04 13.96
C ILE A 166 15.78 -10.24 13.14
N TYR A 167 16.30 -10.82 12.06
CA TYR A 167 17.30 -10.18 11.21
C TYR A 167 16.69 -9.53 9.97
N ARG A 168 17.25 -8.39 9.55
CA ARG A 168 17.11 -7.92 8.17
C ARG A 168 17.89 -8.84 7.22
N PRO A 169 17.52 -8.93 5.93
CA PRO A 169 18.32 -9.65 4.95
C PRO A 169 19.77 -9.13 4.95
N PRO A 170 20.79 -10.00 5.14
CA PRO A 170 22.18 -9.57 5.14
C PRO A 170 22.59 -9.09 3.74
N ARG A 171 23.50 -8.11 3.66
CA ARG A 171 23.96 -7.54 2.37
C ARG A 171 24.60 -8.58 1.43
N THR A 172 25.11 -9.65 2.01
CA THR A 172 25.77 -10.76 1.33
C THR A 172 24.79 -11.83 0.84
N LEU A 173 23.50 -11.73 1.20
CA LEU A 173 22.46 -12.63 0.73
C LEU A 173 22.45 -12.64 -0.81
N GLY A 174 22.67 -13.82 -1.39
CA GLY A 174 22.74 -14.01 -2.85
C GLY A 174 24.13 -13.92 -3.47
N GLN A 175 25.14 -13.43 -2.74
CA GLN A 175 26.56 -13.48 -3.17
C GLN A 175 27.16 -14.89 -3.04
N ARG A 176 26.67 -15.68 -2.07
CA ARG A 176 26.89 -17.13 -1.93
C ARG A 176 25.58 -17.87 -2.16
N LYS A 177 25.63 -19.02 -2.84
CA LYS A 177 24.46 -19.91 -3.04
C LYS A 177 24.84 -21.39 -2.79
N PRO A 178 24.10 -22.12 -1.92
CA PRO A 178 23.09 -21.60 -1.01
C PRO A 178 23.72 -20.69 0.07
N TRP A 179 22.91 -19.77 0.60
CA TRP A 179 23.28 -19.06 1.83
C TRP A 179 23.36 -20.04 3.00
N TYR A 180 23.91 -19.61 4.13
CA TYR A 180 23.97 -20.43 5.34
C TYR A 180 22.58 -20.95 5.73
N THR A 181 22.51 -22.21 6.13
CA THR A 181 21.32 -22.82 6.72
C THR A 181 21.00 -22.21 8.08
N ARG A 182 19.80 -22.47 8.61
CA ARG A 182 19.40 -22.02 9.96
C ARG A 182 20.42 -22.46 11.03
N GLN A 183 20.85 -23.72 10.99
CA GLN A 183 21.81 -24.25 11.95
C GLN A 183 23.20 -23.60 11.80
N GLU A 184 23.65 -23.37 10.56
CA GLU A 184 24.93 -22.69 10.31
C GLU A 184 24.91 -21.22 10.75
N MET A 185 23.79 -20.51 10.57
CA MET A 185 23.60 -19.16 11.12
C MET A 185 23.82 -19.11 12.64
N ASP A 186 23.39 -20.17 13.33
CA ASP A 186 23.51 -20.29 14.78
C ASP A 186 24.86 -20.83 15.24
N THR A 187 25.66 -21.47 14.39
CA THR A 187 26.87 -22.21 14.84
C THR A 187 28.17 -21.71 14.22
N LEU A 188 28.16 -21.22 12.98
CA LEU A 188 29.37 -20.77 12.28
C LEU A 188 29.72 -19.32 12.61
N PRO A 189 30.96 -19.03 13.04
CA PRO A 189 31.41 -17.66 13.30
C PRO A 189 31.25 -16.72 12.12
N GLU A 190 31.51 -17.18 10.89
CA GLU A 190 31.44 -16.38 9.67
C GLU A 190 30.00 -15.98 9.32
N ALA A 191 29.02 -16.85 9.64
CA ALA A 191 27.61 -16.55 9.45
C ALA A 191 27.14 -15.53 10.51
N ARG A 192 27.50 -15.76 11.78
CA ARG A 192 27.19 -14.84 12.89
C ARG A 192 27.78 -13.44 12.67
N ALA A 193 29.02 -13.35 12.18
CA ALA A 193 29.68 -12.07 11.88
C ALA A 193 28.91 -11.26 10.83
N GLN A 194 28.26 -11.91 9.88
CA GLN A 194 27.47 -11.23 8.84
C GLN A 194 26.08 -10.84 9.30
N LEU A 195 25.54 -11.52 10.32
CA LEU A 195 24.29 -11.18 10.97
C LEU A 195 24.45 -10.13 12.07
N GLN A 196 25.67 -9.93 12.58
CA GLN A 196 25.94 -8.96 13.63
C GLN A 196 25.53 -7.54 13.20
N GLY A 197 24.73 -6.88 14.03
CA GLY A 197 24.17 -5.56 13.76
C GLY A 197 23.01 -5.59 12.77
N GLN A 198 22.61 -6.75 12.23
CA GLN A 198 21.47 -6.90 11.33
C GLN A 198 20.14 -7.12 12.08
N GLU A 199 20.16 -7.11 13.41
CA GLU A 199 18.97 -7.30 14.24
C GLU A 199 17.99 -6.13 14.07
N ILE A 200 16.71 -6.45 13.85
CA ILE A 200 15.58 -5.51 13.77
C ILE A 200 14.92 -5.38 15.15
N ALA A 201 14.77 -6.53 15.82
CA ALA A 201 14.16 -6.69 17.13
C ALA A 201 14.56 -8.04 17.73
N TRP A 202 14.24 -8.26 19.00
CA TRP A 202 14.44 -9.52 19.72
C TRP A 202 13.10 -9.99 20.29
N LEU A 203 12.80 -11.27 20.04
CA LEU A 203 11.66 -12.02 20.58
C LEU A 203 12.08 -12.84 21.80
#